data_AF-A0AAV1RR01-F1
#
_entry.id   AF-A0AAV1RR01-F1
#
_cell.length_a   1.000
_cell.length_b   1.000
_cell.length_c   1.000
_cell.angle_alpha   90.00
_cell.angle_beta   90.00
_cell.angle_gamma   90.00
#
_symmetry.space_group_name_H-M   'P 1'
#
loop_
_entity.id
_entity.type
_entity.pdbx_description
1 polymer ?
#
loop_
_entity_poly.entity_id
_entity_poly.type
_entity_poly.pdbx_seq_one_letter_code
_entity_poly.pdbx_strand_id
1 'polypeptide(L)' 'AWTLFTEGRPLELVAESMAQTCNLSEVLRLIQLGLLCVQENPEDRPSISYVVLMLGNEDEFVRIREFSRYFKYPL' A
#
# COMPACT_ATOMS: atom_id res chain seq x y z
N ALA A 1 -7.96 8.39 -5.31
CA ALA A 1 -6.86 7.67 -4.64
C ALA A 1 -6.34 6.51 -5.49
N TRP A 2 -7.16 5.48 -5.77
CA TRP A 2 -6.76 4.33 -6.58
C TRP A 2 -6.20 4.71 -7.96
N THR A 3 -6.88 5.62 -8.68
CA THR A 3 -6.44 6.13 -9.99
C THR A 3 -5.03 6.71 -9.95
N LEU A 4 -4.73 7.58 -8.98
CA LEU A 4 -3.41 8.18 -8.82
C LEU A 4 -2.34 7.12 -8.48
N PHE A 5 -2.70 6.09 -7.71
CA PHE A 5 -1.79 4.98 -7.42
C PHE A 5 -1.47 4.17 -8.69
N THR A 6 -2.49 3.82 -9.49
CA THR A 6 -2.32 3.06 -10.74
C THR A 6 -1.61 3.86 -11.84
N GLU A 7 -1.71 5.19 -11.81
CA GLU A 7 -0.97 6.09 -12.71
C GLU A 7 0.49 6.34 -12.25
N GLY A 8 0.95 5.69 -11.17
CA GLY A 8 2.31 5.90 -10.64
C GLY A 8 2.51 7.25 -9.96
N ARG A 9 1.42 7.91 -9.54
CA ARG A 9 1.38 9.23 -8.88
C ARG A 9 0.86 9.18 -7.44
N PRO A 10 1.23 8.18 -6.60
CA PRO A 10 0.65 8.03 -5.26
C PRO A 10 1.00 9.18 -4.31
N LEU A 11 2.14 9.86 -4.51
CA LEU A 11 2.57 10.96 -3.64
C LEU A 11 1.67 12.20 -3.73
N GLU A 12 0.85 12.33 -4.77
CA GLU A 12 -0.16 13.40 -4.85
C GLU A 12 -1.31 13.22 -3.85
N LEU A 13 -1.39 12.08 -3.17
CA LEU A 13 -2.31 11.84 -2.07
C LEU A 13 -1.81 12.40 -0.73
N VAL A 14 -0.55 12.81 -0.67
CA VAL A 14 0.13 13.23 0.55
C VAL A 14 0.04 14.75 0.65
N ALA A 15 -0.28 15.26 1.83
CA ALA A 15 -0.24 16.70 2.06
C ALA A 15 1.18 17.24 1.80
N GLU A 16 1.27 18.38 1.12
CA GLU A 16 2.55 19.00 0.76
C GLU A 16 3.46 19.25 1.97
N SER A 17 2.87 19.56 3.13
CA SER A 17 3.58 19.74 4.40
C SER A 17 4.23 18.46 4.92
N MET A 18 3.69 17.28 4.58
CA MET A 18 4.24 15.98 4.97
C MET A 18 5.32 15.52 4.00
N ALA A 19 5.19 15.83 2.71
CA ALA A 19 6.09 15.38 1.65
C ALA A 19 7.58 15.71 1.90
N GLN A 20 7.87 16.76 2.68
CA GLN A 20 9.23 17.23 2.98
C GLN A 20 9.85 16.58 4.23
N THR A 21 9.04 15.94 5.08
CA THR A 21 9.47 15.44 6.40
C THR A 21 9.31 13.93 6.55
N CYS A 22 8.54 13.29 5.67
CA CYS A 22 8.22 11.87 5.76
C CYS A 22 9.24 10.97 5.03
N ASN A 23 9.41 9.74 5.53
CA ASN A 23 10.08 8.69 4.79
C ASN A 23 9.19 8.25 3.60
N LEU A 24 9.64 8.52 2.37
CA LEU A 24 8.85 8.21 1.17
C LEU A 24 8.51 6.72 1.03
N SER A 25 9.40 5.81 1.43
CA SER A 25 9.15 4.36 1.38
C SER A 25 8.02 3.95 2.33
N GLU A 26 8.02 4.53 3.53
CA GLU A 26 6.96 4.30 4.52
C GLU A 26 5.63 4.85 4.03
N VAL A 27 5.62 6.06 3.47
CA VAL A 27 4.42 6.69 2.92
C VAL A 27 3.83 5.89 1.76
N LEU A 28 4.64 5.45 0.81
CA LEU A 28 4.18 4.63 -0.31
C LEU A 28 3.55 3.31 0.16
N ARG A 29 4.18 2.68 1.16
CA ARG A 29 3.68 1.45 1.79
C ARG A 29 2.35 1.66 2.50
N LEU A 30 2.22 2.77 3.23
CA LEU A 30 0.98 3.14 3.92
C LEU A 30 -0.15 3.46 2.94
N ILE A 31 0.15 4.15 1.83
CA ILE A 31 -0.83 4.39 0.76
C ILE A 31 -1.31 3.06 0.19
N GLN A 32 -0.38 2.18 -0.18
CA GLN A 32 -0.72 0.87 -0.73
C GLN A 32 -1.56 0.04 0.26
N LEU A 33 -1.14 -0.02 1.53
CA LEU A 33 -1.85 -0.76 2.57
C LEU A 33 -3.25 -0.19 2.82
N GLY A 34 -3.36 1.14 2.91
CA GLY A 34 -4.64 1.84 3.08
C GLY A 34 -5.60 1.56 1.93
N LEU A 35 -5.10 1.54 0.68
CA LEU A 35 -5.87 1.17 -0.50
C LEU A 35 -6.36 -0.29 -0.44
N LEU A 36 -5.51 -1.24 -0.03
CA LEU A 36 -5.89 -2.64 0.13
C LEU A 36 -6.96 -2.84 1.22
N CYS A 37 -6.89 -2.08 2.32
CA CYS A 37 -7.87 -2.16 3.41
C CYS A 37 -9.30 -1.74 2.99
N VAL A 38 -9.44 -0.94 1.93
CA VAL A 38 -10.73 -0.39 1.49
C VAL A 38 -11.21 -1.00 0.17
N GLN A 39 -10.74 -2.19 -0.18
CA GLN A 39 -11.24 -2.92 -1.34
C GLN A 39 -12.75 -3.13 -1.27
N GLU A 40 -13.41 -3.00 -2.42
CA GLU A 40 -14.86 -3.21 -2.56
C GLU A 40 -15.22 -4.64 -2.13
N ASN A 41 -14.51 -5.63 -2.68
CA ASN A 41 -14.63 -7.02 -2.31
C ASN A 41 -13.96 -7.29 -0.94
N PRO A 42 -14.71 -7.77 0.08
CA PRO A 42 -14.16 -8.08 1.39
C PRO A 42 -13.03 -9.11 1.37
N GLU A 43 -13.07 -10.07 0.45
CA GLU A 43 -12.05 -11.14 0.33
C GLU A 43 -10.69 -10.63 -0.16
N ASP A 44 -10.67 -9.43 -0.74
CA ASP A 44 -9.44 -8.77 -1.21
C ASP A 44 -8.79 -7.88 -0.13
N ARG A 45 -9.45 -7.71 1.02
CA ARG A 45 -8.92 -6.92 2.13
C ARG A 45 -7.89 -7.74 2.92
N PRO A 46 -6.78 -7.13 3.35
CA PRO A 46 -5.80 -7.80 4.18
C PRO A 46 -6.37 -8.15 5.56
N SER A 47 -5.90 -9.24 6.16
CA SER A 47 -6.18 -9.54 7.57
C SER A 47 -5.52 -8.50 8.48
N ILE A 48 -6.05 -8.31 9.69
CA ILE A 48 -5.45 -7.38 10.66
C ILE A 48 -4.02 -7.78 11.03
N SER A 49 -3.72 -9.08 11.05
CA SER A 49 -2.36 -9.58 11.26
C SER A 49 -1.41 -9.15 10.14
N TYR A 50 -1.87 -9.14 8.89
CA TYR A 50 -1.09 -8.65 7.75
C TYR A 50 -0.86 -7.13 7.86
N VAL A 51 -1.88 -6.37 8.25
CA VAL A 51 -1.76 -4.92 8.47
C VAL A 51 -0.72 -4.61 9.54
N VAL A 52 -0.82 -5.24 10.72
CA VAL A 52 0.15 -5.05 11.81
C VAL A 52 1.56 -5.44 11.39
N LEU A 53 1.68 -6.53 10.63
CA LEU A 53 2.96 -6.99 10.10
C LEU A 53 3.57 -5.96 9.13
N MET A 54 2.78 -5.39 8.22
CA MET A 54 3.27 -4.38 7.26
C MET A 54 3.64 -3.04 7.91
N LEU A 55 3.07 -2.74 9.07
CA LEU A 55 3.39 -1.55 9.87
C LEU A 55 4.64 -1.75 10.74
N GLY A 56 4.99 -2.99 11.10
CA GLY A 56 6.23 -3.34 11.77
C GLY A 56 7.40 -3.30 10.79
N ASN A 57 8.24 -2.26 10.87
CA ASN A 57 9.43 -2.11 10.02
C ASN A 57 10.41 -3.28 10.17
N GLU A 58 10.42 -4.22 9.23
CA GLU A 58 11.58 -5.08 8.93
C GLU A 58 11.64 -5.30 7.42
N ASP A 59 12.74 -4.88 6.79
CA ASP A 59 13.05 -4.99 5.36
C ASP A 59 13.08 -6.44 4.79
N GLU A 60 12.53 -7.44 5.49
CA GLU A 60 12.80 -8.85 5.24
C GLU A 60 11.66 -9.63 4.56
N PHE A 61 10.44 -9.07 4.47
CA PHE A 61 9.29 -9.77 3.92
C PHE A 61 8.81 -9.23 2.56
N VAL A 62 9.73 -8.67 1.75
CA VAL A 62 9.56 -8.44 0.30
C VAL A 62 9.24 -9.73 -0.49
N ARG A 63 9.22 -10.91 0.17
CA ARG A 63 8.93 -12.23 -0.41
C ARG A 63 7.70 -12.96 0.14
N ILE A 64 6.76 -12.32 0.85
CA ILE A 64 5.50 -13.02 1.17
C ILE A 64 4.65 -13.15 -0.08
N ARG A 65 4.91 -14.25 -0.79
CA ARG A 65 3.95 -15.13 -1.46
C ARG A 65 2.54 -14.55 -1.61
N GLU A 66 2.17 -14.42 -2.88
CA GLU A 66 0.85 -14.04 -3.44
C GLU A 66 0.66 -12.56 -3.81
N PHE A 67 1.72 -11.86 -4.26
CA PHE A 67 1.56 -10.63 -5.07
C PHE A 67 0.69 -10.87 -6.33
N SER A 68 0.64 -12.09 -6.85
CA SER A 68 -0.15 -12.43 -8.04
C SER A 68 -1.66 -12.58 -7.78
N ARG A 69 -2.12 -12.63 -6.52
CA ARG A 69 -3.57 -12.85 -6.24
C ARG A 69 -4.38 -11.54 -6.21
N TYR A 70 -3.74 -10.42 -5.87
CA TYR A 70 -4.41 -9.12 -5.71
C TYR A 70 -4.30 -8.21 -6.94
N PHE A 71 -3.38 -8.50 -7.87
CA PHE A 71 -3.29 -7.80 -9.16
C PHE A 71 -4.06 -8.58 -10.23
N LYS A 72 -5.38 -8.36 -10.29
CA LYS A 72 -6.24 -8.87 -11.38
C LYS A 72 -6.17 -8.05 -12.68
N TYR A 73 -5.32 -7.03 -12.73
CA TYR A 73 -5.15 -6.15 -13.89
C TYR A 73 -3.66 -5.89 -14.15
N PRO A 74 -3.22 -5.93 -15.42
CA PRO A 74 -1.81 -5.92 -15.78
C PRO A 74 -1.19 -4.55 -15.50
N LEU A 75 0.10 -4.59 -15.10
CA LEU A 75 1.03 -3.47 -15.19
C LEU A 75 1.20 -3.03 -16.65
#